data_AF-A0AA39T0D4-F1
#
_entry.id   AF-A0AA39T0D4-F1
#
_cell.length_a   1.000
_cell.length_b   1.000
_cell.length_c   1.000
_cell.angle_alpha   90.00
_cell.angle_beta   90.00
_cell.angle_gamma   90.00
#
_symmetry.space_group_name_H-M   'P 1'
#
loop_
_entity.id
_entity.type
_entity.pdbx_description
1 polymer ?
#
loop_
_entity_poly.entity_id
_entity_poly.type
_entity_poly.pdbx_seq_one_letter_code
_entity_poly.pdbx_strand_id
1 'polypeptide(L)'
;MDSFLRKKEYWEKPKKLAFMKNGAILLEKLIASSDGKYNPIRSFSAKEMKRATNNYDAQKVIKTDSLYELYKGFLQDRPVSVMKFKADQGYAKEESFNNIVFASQMCQKNAMKLIGCCLETQLPILVFESIEYGTLADRIYSPRKPCFEPLLLKHRLKIAMEIANVVTYLHIGFTRPIVFRAIKPSNILFDEESVAKLFDFSLCMSIPEGETYIKDKVRGTPGLIAPEYMGKGVLNEKSDVFSFGVFLFVLLTGQRIADPARREAGDEYFLLDHVRKYNERKKFDEIIDPIIVGVVQSCQEKQKQLQDFKDLAWYNSTLADHIHSPHQPHFEPLLWTHRLKIASERADATAHLHIGFSRPIVFGDINPSKILLDENCNVAKLFDFSLAESIPKGETHINDAMPRCMSGYVAPECVYLGIVNEKCDVYGFGVLLFVLLTGRRILKISGHETGDDYWLLDYVNKYNENKQYCWRWTMSQNNGAISSFQGACL
;
A
#
# COMPACT_ATOMS: atom_id res chain seq x y z
N MET A 1 13.38 14.21 -56.90
CA MET A 1 12.23 13.72 -56.11
C MET A 1 12.45 12.28 -55.65
N ASP A 2 12.87 11.40 -56.56
CA ASP A 2 13.02 9.95 -56.31
C ASP A 2 14.12 9.55 -55.31
N SER A 3 15.26 10.27 -55.27
CA SER A 3 16.31 10.06 -54.26
C SER A 3 15.92 10.55 -52.85
N PHE A 4 15.06 11.56 -52.77
CA PHE A 4 14.53 12.10 -51.51
C PHE A 4 13.48 11.16 -50.91
N LEU A 5 12.61 10.60 -51.76
CA LEU A 5 11.64 9.58 -51.36
C LEU A 5 12.33 8.29 -50.89
N ARG A 6 13.34 7.80 -51.63
CA ARG A 6 14.16 6.65 -51.21
C ARG A 6 14.89 6.89 -49.88
N LYS A 7 15.46 8.08 -49.66
CA LYS A 7 16.07 8.45 -48.37
C LYS A 7 15.04 8.50 -47.25
N LYS A 8 13.87 9.10 -47.47
CA LYS A 8 12.78 9.16 -46.48
C LYS A 8 12.31 7.74 -46.09
N GLU A 9 12.12 6.88 -47.08
CA GLU A 9 11.70 5.49 -46.87
C GLU A 9 12.74 4.65 -46.12
N TYR A 10 14.03 4.88 -46.40
CA TYR A 10 15.14 4.26 -45.67
C TYR A 10 15.16 4.61 -44.18
N TRP A 11 14.89 5.87 -43.82
CA TRP A 11 14.86 6.33 -42.41
C TRP A 11 13.55 5.98 -41.67
N GLU A 12 12.47 5.71 -42.39
CA GLU A 12 11.17 5.32 -41.81
C GLU A 12 11.05 3.81 -41.57
N LYS A 13 11.75 2.97 -42.35
CA LYS A 13 11.75 1.50 -42.18
C LYS A 13 12.14 1.04 -40.76
N PRO A 14 13.24 1.52 -40.14
CA PRO A 14 13.61 1.10 -38.78
C PRO A 14 12.59 1.51 -37.72
N LYS A 15 12.00 2.71 -37.84
CA LYS A 15 10.98 3.21 -36.90
C LYS A 15 9.71 2.38 -36.98
N LYS A 16 9.25 2.08 -38.20
CA LYS A 16 8.08 1.23 -38.43
C LYS A 16 8.30 -0.19 -37.87
N LEU A 17 9.50 -0.73 -38.05
CA LEU A 17 9.86 -2.03 -37.48
C LEU A 17 9.87 -2.01 -35.94
N ALA A 18 10.47 -0.98 -35.34
CA ALA A 18 10.46 -0.80 -33.89
C ALA A 18 9.04 -0.64 -33.34
N PHE A 19 8.21 0.19 -33.99
CA PHE A 19 6.82 0.38 -33.64
C PHE A 19 6.03 -0.94 -33.63
N MET A 20 6.13 -1.73 -34.69
CA MET A 20 5.43 -3.02 -34.78
C MET A 20 5.94 -4.00 -33.72
N LYS A 21 7.26 -4.10 -33.54
CA LYS A 21 7.87 -5.02 -32.56
C LYS A 21 7.51 -4.65 -31.12
N ASN A 22 7.67 -3.38 -30.77
CA ASN A 22 7.38 -2.88 -29.44
C ASN A 22 5.87 -2.90 -29.16
N GLY A 23 5.05 -2.57 -30.17
CA GLY A 23 3.59 -2.67 -30.09
C GLY A 23 3.12 -4.09 -29.81
N ALA A 24 3.69 -5.09 -30.47
CA ALA A 24 3.37 -6.50 -30.22
C ALA A 24 3.69 -6.91 -28.77
N ILE A 25 4.90 -6.59 -28.28
CA ILE A 25 5.32 -6.90 -26.89
C ILE A 25 4.41 -6.21 -25.88
N LEU A 26 4.08 -4.93 -26.11
CA LEU A 26 3.21 -4.17 -25.21
C LEU A 26 1.80 -4.78 -25.18
N LEU A 27 1.24 -5.12 -26.34
CA LEU A 27 -0.08 -5.70 -26.45
C LEU A 27 -0.16 -7.05 -25.74
N GLU A 28 0.81 -7.94 -25.95
CA GLU A 28 0.91 -9.23 -25.26
C GLU A 28 0.92 -9.05 -23.73
N LYS A 29 1.72 -8.10 -23.22
CA LYS A 29 1.78 -7.82 -21.78
C LYS A 29 0.50 -7.21 -21.23
N LEU A 30 -0.17 -6.31 -21.96
CA LEU A 30 -1.45 -5.73 -21.54
C LEU A 30 -2.54 -6.80 -21.46
N ILE A 31 -2.59 -7.72 -22.43
CA ILE A 31 -3.49 -8.86 -22.42
C ILE A 31 -3.20 -9.74 -21.20
N ALA A 32 -1.94 -10.14 -20.98
CA ALA A 32 -1.57 -10.98 -19.84
C ALA A 32 -1.85 -10.33 -18.47
N SER A 33 -1.63 -9.01 -18.34
CA SER A 33 -1.75 -8.30 -17.07
C SER A 33 -3.17 -7.88 -16.72
N SER A 34 -4.04 -7.64 -17.71
CA SER A 34 -5.30 -6.89 -17.49
C SER A 34 -6.41 -7.28 -18.46
N ASP A 35 -6.29 -8.41 -19.17
CA ASP A 35 -7.19 -8.82 -20.26
C ASP A 35 -7.34 -7.73 -21.35
N GLY A 36 -6.29 -6.92 -21.53
CA GLY A 36 -6.27 -5.81 -22.46
C GLY A 36 -7.04 -4.57 -21.99
N LYS A 37 -7.46 -4.49 -20.72
CA LYS A 37 -8.11 -3.31 -20.15
C LYS A 37 -7.08 -2.32 -19.63
N TYR A 38 -7.02 -1.13 -20.22
CA TYR A 38 -6.12 -0.05 -19.82
C TYR A 38 -6.74 1.33 -20.11
N ASN A 39 -6.28 2.36 -19.40
CA ASN A 39 -6.69 3.73 -19.68
C ASN A 39 -6.09 4.19 -21.02
N PRO A 40 -6.80 4.98 -21.84
CA PRO A 40 -6.32 5.41 -23.15
C PRO A 40 -4.91 6.02 -23.12
N ILE A 41 -3.98 5.40 -23.86
CA ILE A 41 -2.58 5.82 -23.98
C ILE A 41 -2.39 6.50 -25.35
N ARG A 42 -1.99 7.78 -25.37
CA ARG A 42 -1.70 8.45 -26.64
C ARG A 42 -0.41 7.92 -27.27
N SER A 43 -0.45 7.60 -28.56
CA SER A 43 0.76 7.29 -29.32
C SER A 43 1.45 8.58 -29.76
N PHE A 44 2.76 8.68 -29.53
CA PHE A 44 3.60 9.78 -29.96
C PHE A 44 4.71 9.30 -30.89
N SER A 45 5.14 10.16 -31.81
CA SER A 45 6.28 9.91 -32.67
C SER A 45 7.61 10.24 -31.99
N ALA A 46 8.71 9.60 -32.44
CA ALA A 46 10.05 9.92 -31.98
C ALA A 46 10.45 11.38 -32.28
N LYS A 47 9.86 11.95 -33.35
CA LYS A 47 10.07 13.36 -33.72
C LYS A 47 9.41 14.31 -32.72
N GLU A 48 8.20 13.99 -32.26
CA GLU A 48 7.52 14.75 -31.21
C GLU A 48 8.30 14.69 -29.90
N MET A 49 8.79 13.51 -29.48
CA MET A 49 9.58 13.36 -28.25
C MET A 49 10.87 14.19 -28.28
N LYS A 50 11.58 14.18 -29.42
CA LYS A 50 12.76 15.04 -29.61
C LYS A 50 12.41 16.52 -29.53
N ARG A 51 11.33 16.96 -30.16
CA ARG A 51 10.91 18.37 -30.11
C ARG A 51 10.51 18.78 -28.70
N ALA A 52 9.69 17.98 -28.04
CA ALA A 52 9.17 18.26 -26.71
C ALA A 52 10.27 18.47 -25.67
N THR A 53 11.37 17.72 -25.80
CA THR A 53 12.50 17.72 -24.85
C THR A 53 13.68 18.59 -25.29
N ASN A 54 13.55 19.38 -26.37
CA ASN A 54 14.67 20.10 -26.98
C ASN A 54 15.87 19.17 -27.29
N ASN A 55 15.59 18.05 -27.95
CA ASN A 55 16.54 16.99 -28.27
C ASN A 55 17.17 16.34 -27.03
N TYR A 56 16.36 16.08 -25.99
CA TYR A 56 16.81 15.50 -24.71
C TYR A 56 17.91 16.34 -24.07
N ASP A 57 17.65 17.65 -23.97
CA ASP A 57 18.56 18.62 -23.37
C ASP A 57 18.88 18.26 -21.91
N ALA A 58 20.17 18.13 -21.59
CA ALA A 58 20.63 17.79 -20.26
C ALA A 58 20.22 18.82 -19.20
N GLN A 59 20.02 20.09 -19.59
CA GLN A 59 19.54 21.14 -18.69
C GLN A 59 18.07 20.98 -18.30
N LYS A 60 17.32 20.14 -19.03
CA LYS A 60 15.90 19.86 -18.77
C LYS A 60 15.69 18.55 -17.99
N VAL A 61 16.77 17.88 -17.56
CA VAL A 61 16.66 16.67 -16.75
C VAL A 61 16.12 17.04 -15.37
N ILE A 62 15.00 16.43 -15.01
CA ILE A 62 14.36 16.58 -13.70
C ILE A 62 14.94 15.54 -12.73
N LYS A 63 15.10 14.30 -13.20
CA LYS A 63 15.63 13.17 -12.42
C LYS A 63 16.49 12.27 -13.30
N THR A 64 17.62 11.86 -12.77
CA THR A 64 18.44 10.77 -13.31
C THR A 64 18.27 9.53 -12.43
N ASP A 65 18.07 8.39 -13.07
CA ASP A 65 18.07 7.07 -12.44
C ASP A 65 19.11 6.16 -13.14
N SER A 66 19.36 4.96 -12.60
CA SER A 66 20.31 4.04 -13.22
C SER A 66 19.82 3.55 -14.59
N LEU A 67 18.49 3.43 -14.78
CA LEU A 67 17.89 2.89 -16.00
C LEU A 67 17.28 3.93 -16.93
N TYR A 68 16.98 5.14 -16.45
CA TYR A 68 16.32 6.17 -17.25
C TYR A 68 16.69 7.59 -16.82
N GLU A 69 16.27 8.54 -17.65
CA GLU A 69 16.27 9.97 -17.36
C GLU A 69 14.86 10.52 -17.59
N LEU A 70 14.42 11.39 -16.68
CA LEU A 70 13.14 12.08 -16.75
C LEU A 70 13.39 13.53 -17.14
N TYR A 71 12.78 13.99 -18.23
CA TYR A 71 12.98 15.31 -18.80
C TYR A 71 11.72 16.16 -18.67
N LYS A 72 11.88 17.46 -18.40
CA LYS A 72 10.81 18.45 -18.59
C LYS A 72 10.63 18.69 -20.07
N GLY A 73 9.40 18.58 -20.56
CA GLY A 73 9.07 18.77 -21.97
C GLY A 73 7.78 19.55 -22.17
N PHE A 74 7.52 19.89 -23.43
CA PHE A 74 6.30 20.59 -23.84
C PHE A 74 5.70 19.93 -25.08
N LEU A 75 4.42 19.54 -25.02
CA LEU A 75 3.66 18.98 -26.13
C LEU A 75 2.44 19.86 -26.41
N GLN A 76 2.40 20.49 -27.59
CA GLN A 76 1.30 21.40 -27.98
C GLN A 76 1.02 22.44 -26.88
N ASP A 77 2.08 23.10 -26.39
CA ASP A 77 2.07 24.09 -25.32
C ASP A 77 1.63 23.58 -23.93
N ARG A 78 1.49 22.26 -23.76
CA ARG A 78 1.23 21.64 -22.45
C ARG A 78 2.53 21.10 -21.84
N PRO A 79 2.86 21.45 -20.59
CA PRO A 79 4.02 20.87 -19.91
C PRO A 79 3.79 19.38 -19.67
N VAL A 80 4.84 18.58 -19.86
CA VAL A 80 4.83 17.13 -19.67
C VAL A 80 6.17 16.65 -19.11
N SER A 81 6.16 15.44 -18.53
CA SER A 81 7.38 14.75 -18.11
C SER A 81 7.67 13.60 -19.06
N VAL A 82 8.85 13.60 -19.69
CA VAL A 82 9.23 12.59 -20.69
C VAL A 82 10.30 11.67 -20.09
N MET A 83 9.96 10.41 -19.89
CA MET A 83 10.87 9.39 -19.38
C MET A 83 11.52 8.64 -20.55
N LYS A 84 12.86 8.65 -20.58
CA LYS A 84 13.66 7.97 -21.60
C LYS A 84 14.61 6.98 -20.94
N PHE A 85 14.48 5.71 -21.30
CA PHE A 85 15.35 4.64 -20.83
C PHE A 85 16.73 4.65 -21.51
N LYS A 86 17.74 4.21 -20.76
CA LYS A 86 19.14 4.05 -21.19
C LYS A 86 19.31 2.67 -21.83
N ALA A 87 19.70 2.63 -23.11
CA ALA A 87 19.63 1.42 -23.94
C ALA A 87 20.69 0.35 -23.61
N ASP A 88 21.72 0.71 -22.87
CA ASP A 88 22.86 -0.11 -22.46
C ASP A 88 22.60 -0.94 -21.19
N GLN A 89 21.45 -0.77 -20.55
CA GLN A 89 21.13 -1.42 -19.27
C GLN A 89 20.20 -2.62 -19.47
N GLY A 90 20.62 -3.81 -19.00
CA GLY A 90 19.99 -5.10 -19.33
C GLY A 90 18.50 -5.21 -19.00
N TYR A 91 18.04 -4.59 -17.91
CA TYR A 91 16.64 -4.63 -17.48
C TYR A 91 15.75 -3.55 -18.12
N ALA A 92 16.35 -2.52 -18.73
CA ALA A 92 15.63 -1.34 -19.20
C ALA A 92 14.51 -1.67 -20.20
N LYS A 93 14.70 -2.70 -21.03
CA LYS A 93 13.66 -3.14 -21.96
C LYS A 93 12.45 -3.69 -21.23
N GLU A 94 12.63 -4.67 -20.34
CA GLU A 94 11.52 -5.27 -19.59
C GLU A 94 10.77 -4.22 -18.78
N GLU A 95 11.52 -3.40 -18.06
CA GLU A 95 11.04 -2.35 -17.15
C GLU A 95 10.30 -1.23 -17.88
N SER A 96 10.74 -0.84 -19.07
CA SER A 96 10.04 0.17 -19.88
C SER A 96 8.63 -0.28 -20.29
N PHE A 97 8.45 -1.54 -20.71
CA PHE A 97 7.13 -2.06 -21.02
C PHE A 97 6.30 -2.25 -19.75
N ASN A 98 6.93 -2.70 -18.67
CA ASN A 98 6.26 -2.93 -17.40
C ASN A 98 5.66 -1.63 -16.84
N ASN A 99 6.41 -0.54 -16.90
CA ASN A 99 5.95 0.77 -16.47
C ASN A 99 4.75 1.25 -17.29
N ILE A 100 4.73 1.02 -18.61
CA ILE A 100 3.55 1.32 -19.44
C ILE A 100 2.34 0.51 -18.98
N VAL A 101 2.50 -0.81 -18.83
CA VAL A 101 1.42 -1.74 -18.48
C VAL A 101 0.76 -1.33 -17.18
N PHE A 102 1.54 -1.12 -16.12
CA PHE A 102 1.00 -0.80 -14.81
C PHE A 102 0.56 0.65 -14.68
N ALA A 103 1.33 1.62 -15.18
CA ALA A 103 0.93 3.03 -15.11
C ALA A 103 -0.35 3.32 -15.92
N SER A 104 -0.57 2.60 -17.02
CA SER A 104 -1.81 2.73 -17.82
C SER A 104 -3.06 2.24 -17.09
N GLN A 105 -2.93 1.43 -16.04
CA GLN A 105 -4.05 0.94 -15.25
C GLN A 105 -4.39 1.87 -14.07
N MET A 106 -3.55 2.86 -13.78
CA MET A 106 -3.72 3.72 -12.60
C MET A 106 -4.83 4.75 -12.79
N CYS A 107 -5.83 4.71 -11.91
CA CYS A 107 -6.91 5.69 -11.81
C CYS A 107 -6.96 6.37 -10.42
N GLN A 108 -5.79 6.52 -9.78
CA GLN A 108 -5.68 7.14 -8.45
C GLN A 108 -5.06 8.53 -8.53
N LYS A 109 -5.61 9.49 -7.79
CA LYS A 109 -5.14 10.89 -7.80
C LYS A 109 -3.69 11.03 -7.34
N ASN A 110 -3.23 10.13 -6.47
CA ASN A 110 -1.88 10.12 -5.91
C ASN A 110 -0.91 9.26 -6.74
N ALA A 111 -1.32 8.68 -7.86
CA ALA A 111 -0.43 8.03 -8.81
C ALA A 111 -0.12 9.00 -9.97
N MET A 112 1.12 9.02 -10.46
CA MET A 112 1.49 9.87 -11.59
C MET A 112 0.83 9.37 -12.87
N LYS A 113 0.04 10.23 -13.51
CA LYS A 113 -0.75 9.86 -14.69
C LYS A 113 0.11 9.67 -15.93
N LEU A 114 0.03 8.49 -16.54
CA LEU A 114 0.56 8.24 -17.88
C LEU A 114 -0.35 8.88 -18.93
N ILE A 115 0.23 9.74 -19.78
CA ILE A 115 -0.47 10.39 -20.89
C ILE A 115 -0.33 9.55 -22.17
N GLY A 116 0.85 8.99 -22.39
CA GLY A 116 1.14 8.31 -23.65
C GLY A 116 2.52 7.68 -23.70
N CYS A 117 2.84 7.09 -24.85
CA CYS A 117 4.17 6.55 -25.12
C CYS A 117 4.55 6.67 -26.60
N CYS A 118 5.85 6.64 -26.87
CA CYS A 118 6.44 6.50 -28.20
C CYS A 118 7.08 5.12 -28.31
N LEU A 119 6.66 4.35 -29.32
CA LEU A 119 7.14 2.99 -29.58
C LEU A 119 8.08 2.91 -30.80
N GLU A 120 8.35 4.03 -31.46
CA GLU A 120 9.21 4.11 -32.67
C GLU A 120 10.72 4.01 -32.36
N THR A 121 11.09 3.97 -31.08
CA THR A 121 12.48 3.95 -30.61
C THR A 121 12.91 2.55 -30.15
N GLN A 122 14.22 2.34 -29.93
CA GLN A 122 14.75 1.04 -29.49
C GLN A 122 14.09 0.56 -28.19
N LEU A 123 13.94 1.47 -27.22
CA LEU A 123 13.15 1.29 -26.02
C LEU A 123 12.00 2.30 -26.05
N PRO A 124 10.79 1.95 -25.55
CA PRO A 124 9.70 2.89 -25.39
C PRO A 124 10.10 4.16 -24.63
N ILE A 125 9.58 5.30 -25.07
CA ILE A 125 9.67 6.58 -24.34
C ILE A 125 8.29 6.87 -23.77
N LEU A 126 8.22 7.15 -22.48
CA LEU A 126 6.95 7.35 -21.78
C LEU A 126 6.72 8.84 -21.55
N VAL A 127 5.44 9.24 -21.59
CA VAL A 127 5.02 10.62 -21.36
C VAL A 127 4.01 10.64 -20.23
N PHE A 128 4.34 11.36 -19.17
CA PHE A 128 3.51 11.54 -17.98
C PHE A 128 3.08 13.01 -17.85
N GLU A 129 2.16 13.26 -16.93
CA GLU A 129 1.80 14.61 -16.49
C GLU A 129 3.01 15.43 -16.01
N SER A 130 2.86 16.75 -15.99
CA SER A 130 3.92 17.66 -15.52
C SER A 130 4.19 17.49 -14.03
N ILE A 131 5.43 17.79 -13.64
CA ILE A 131 5.85 17.93 -12.24
C ILE A 131 6.51 19.28 -12.06
N GLU A 132 6.37 19.85 -10.86
CA GLU A 132 6.86 21.21 -10.60
C GLU A 132 7.89 21.26 -9.46
N TYR A 133 7.67 20.51 -8.36
CA TYR A 133 8.51 20.61 -7.16
C TYR A 133 9.51 19.46 -6.96
N GLY A 134 9.93 18.82 -8.05
CA GLY A 134 10.95 17.76 -8.03
C GLY A 134 10.52 16.52 -7.23
N THR A 135 11.49 15.81 -6.65
CA THR A 135 11.25 14.59 -5.85
C THR A 135 11.20 14.89 -4.35
N LEU A 136 10.61 13.99 -3.57
CA LEU A 136 10.71 14.02 -2.11
C LEU A 136 12.16 13.87 -1.64
N ALA A 137 12.99 13.11 -2.36
CA ALA A 137 14.42 13.01 -2.05
C ALA A 137 15.12 14.39 -2.09
N ASP A 138 14.78 15.23 -3.07
CA ASP A 138 15.33 16.61 -3.18
C ASP A 138 14.93 17.47 -1.98
N ARG A 139 13.68 17.33 -1.53
CA ARG A 139 13.12 18.14 -0.44
C ARG A 139 13.57 17.66 0.95
N ILE A 140 13.69 16.36 1.16
CA ILE A 140 13.97 15.79 2.48
C ILE A 140 15.48 15.69 2.77
N TYR A 141 16.32 15.39 1.77
CA TYR A 141 17.77 15.26 1.96
C TYR A 141 18.54 16.55 1.68
N SER A 142 17.90 17.56 1.10
CA SER A 142 18.50 18.88 0.85
C SER A 142 17.58 20.01 1.31
N PRO A 143 17.15 20.03 2.59
CA PRO A 143 16.12 20.95 3.10
C PRO A 143 16.57 22.41 3.14
N ARG A 144 17.84 22.71 2.82
CA ARG A 144 18.43 24.06 2.83
C ARG A 144 18.56 24.68 1.43
N LYS A 145 18.02 24.04 0.39
CA LYS A 145 17.89 24.71 -0.91
C LYS A 145 16.89 25.88 -0.73
N PRO A 146 17.24 27.13 -1.11
CA PRO A 146 16.41 28.31 -0.86
C PRO A 146 14.98 28.21 -1.42
N CYS A 147 14.76 27.32 -2.39
CA CYS A 147 13.53 27.19 -3.14
C CYS A 147 12.48 26.27 -2.48
N PHE A 148 12.78 25.62 -1.34
CA PHE A 148 11.86 24.68 -0.71
C PHE A 148 11.53 25.06 0.74
N GLU A 149 10.23 25.16 1.03
CA GLU A 149 9.74 25.25 2.40
C GLU A 149 10.08 23.99 3.21
N PRO A 150 10.43 24.11 4.50
CA PRO A 150 10.71 22.97 5.37
C PRO A 150 9.53 21.99 5.44
N LEU A 151 9.83 20.70 5.28
CA LEU A 151 8.85 19.62 5.43
C LEU A 151 8.53 19.38 6.91
N LEU A 152 7.61 20.18 7.46
CA LEU A 152 7.03 20.00 8.79
C LEU A 152 6.25 18.67 8.93
N LEU A 153 5.95 18.25 10.17
CA LEU A 153 5.23 17.00 10.48
C LEU A 153 3.96 16.82 9.65
N LYS A 154 3.12 17.86 9.58
CA LYS A 154 1.85 17.83 8.83
C LYS A 154 2.05 17.48 7.34
N HIS A 155 3.11 17.97 6.73
CA HIS A 155 3.41 17.70 5.33
C HIS A 155 3.86 16.25 5.16
N ARG A 156 4.69 15.74 6.08
CA ARG A 156 5.17 14.36 6.03
C ARG A 156 4.05 13.34 6.27
N LEU A 157 3.14 13.61 7.20
CA LEU A 157 1.94 12.81 7.42
C LEU A 157 1.01 12.81 6.19
N LYS A 158 0.79 13.98 5.58
CA LYS A 158 0.04 14.09 4.32
C LYS A 158 0.67 13.22 3.23
N ILE A 159 1.98 13.31 3.04
CA ILE A 159 2.72 12.49 2.06
C ILE A 159 2.57 10.99 2.38
N ALA A 160 2.76 10.58 3.64
CA ALA A 160 2.60 9.17 4.04
C ALA A 160 1.20 8.65 3.69
N MET A 161 0.15 9.40 4.01
CA MET A 161 -1.23 9.05 3.69
C MET A 161 -1.47 8.98 2.18
N GLU A 162 -0.99 9.96 1.42
CA GLU A 162 -1.13 10.00 -0.03
C GLU A 162 -0.46 8.80 -0.72
N ILE A 163 0.72 8.40 -0.25
CA ILE A 163 1.42 7.22 -0.78
C ILE A 163 0.74 5.92 -0.32
N ALA A 164 0.28 5.84 0.93
CA ALA A 164 -0.48 4.70 1.43
C ALA A 164 -1.73 4.44 0.56
N ASN A 165 -2.47 5.49 0.19
CA ASN A 165 -3.64 5.37 -0.68
C ASN A 165 -3.34 4.66 -2.01
N VAL A 166 -2.20 4.98 -2.64
CA VAL A 166 -1.81 4.33 -3.90
C VAL A 166 -1.40 2.89 -3.68
N VAL A 167 -0.61 2.61 -2.63
CA VAL A 167 -0.17 1.24 -2.30
C VAL A 167 -1.36 0.35 -1.98
N THR A 168 -2.30 0.83 -1.16
CA THR A 168 -3.56 0.15 -0.89
C THR A 168 -4.32 -0.11 -2.18
N TYR A 169 -4.48 0.91 -3.05
CA TYR A 169 -5.16 0.72 -4.33
C TYR A 169 -4.48 -0.33 -5.22
N LEU A 170 -3.15 -0.42 -5.23
CA LEU A 170 -2.44 -1.47 -5.96
C LEU A 170 -2.72 -2.86 -5.39
N HIS A 171 -2.85 -2.99 -4.07
CA HIS A 171 -3.06 -4.28 -3.39
C HIS A 171 -4.50 -4.78 -3.50
N ILE A 172 -5.49 -3.90 -3.36
CA ILE A 172 -6.91 -4.30 -3.25
C ILE A 172 -7.81 -3.77 -4.37
N GLY A 173 -7.34 -2.79 -5.16
CA GLY A 173 -8.13 -2.14 -6.20
C GLY A 173 -8.20 -2.90 -7.52
N PHE A 174 -7.51 -4.04 -7.61
CA PHE A 174 -7.43 -4.90 -8.80
C PHE A 174 -7.86 -6.32 -8.43
N THR A 175 -8.34 -7.09 -9.42
CA THR A 175 -8.69 -8.51 -9.23
C THR A 175 -7.51 -9.35 -8.77
N ARG A 176 -6.30 -8.92 -9.14
CA ARG A 176 -5.03 -9.50 -8.74
C ARG A 176 -4.20 -8.43 -8.05
N PRO A 177 -3.70 -8.66 -6.82
CA PRO A 177 -2.87 -7.69 -6.13
C PRO A 177 -1.61 -7.34 -6.93
N ILE A 178 -1.26 -6.05 -6.98
CA ILE A 178 -0.06 -5.56 -7.66
C ILE A 178 0.97 -5.13 -6.60
N VAL A 179 2.13 -5.77 -6.59
CA VAL A 179 3.24 -5.41 -5.70
C VAL A 179 4.12 -4.37 -6.39
N PHE A 180 4.39 -3.24 -5.73
CA PHE A 180 5.06 -2.06 -6.29
C PHE A 180 6.61 -2.13 -6.24
N ARG A 181 7.18 -2.58 -5.11
CA ARG A 181 8.62 -2.83 -4.84
C ARG A 181 9.55 -1.62 -4.87
N ALA A 182 9.05 -0.42 -5.16
CA ALA A 182 9.86 0.76 -5.41
C ALA A 182 9.49 1.97 -4.54
N ILE A 183 8.95 1.74 -3.33
CA ILE A 183 8.56 2.83 -2.40
C ILE A 183 9.81 3.52 -1.85
N LYS A 184 10.24 4.61 -2.50
CA LYS A 184 11.41 5.39 -2.09
C LYS A 184 11.19 6.89 -2.35
N PRO A 185 11.87 7.78 -1.61
CA PRO A 185 11.71 9.23 -1.79
C PRO A 185 11.98 9.75 -3.21
N SER A 186 12.85 9.09 -3.99
CA SER A 186 13.13 9.52 -5.37
C SER A 186 12.01 9.18 -6.36
N ASN A 187 11.04 8.36 -5.95
CA ASN A 187 9.90 7.92 -6.75
C ASN A 187 8.60 8.58 -6.29
N ILE A 188 8.71 9.58 -5.41
CA ILE A 188 7.60 10.41 -4.97
C ILE A 188 7.84 11.81 -5.51
N LEU A 189 6.96 12.25 -6.40
CA LEU A 189 7.00 13.52 -7.08
C LEU A 189 5.89 14.42 -6.57
N PHE A 190 5.92 15.70 -6.95
CA PHE A 190 4.90 16.66 -6.59
C PHE A 190 4.37 17.38 -7.83
N ASP A 191 3.05 17.46 -7.92
CA ASP A 191 2.36 18.29 -8.91
C ASP A 191 2.30 19.77 -8.49
N GLU A 192 1.66 20.59 -9.31
CA GLU A 192 1.53 22.04 -9.12
C GLU A 192 0.78 22.41 -7.81
N GLU A 193 -0.09 21.52 -7.32
CA GLU A 193 -0.86 21.66 -6.08
C GLU A 193 -0.11 21.13 -4.84
N SER A 194 1.15 20.72 -5.00
CA SER A 194 1.96 20.09 -3.95
C SER A 194 1.33 18.80 -3.39
N VAL A 195 0.62 18.05 -4.22
CA VAL A 195 0.13 16.69 -3.91
C VAL A 195 1.21 15.67 -4.25
N ALA A 196 1.45 14.72 -3.35
CA ALA A 196 2.42 13.66 -3.61
C ALA A 196 1.87 12.66 -4.65
N LYS A 197 2.73 12.35 -5.62
CA LYS A 197 2.47 11.44 -6.73
C LYS A 197 3.48 10.29 -6.71
N LEU A 198 3.00 9.07 -6.54
CA LEU A 198 3.81 7.87 -6.70
C LEU A 198 4.12 7.64 -8.19
N PHE A 199 5.39 7.40 -8.49
CA PHE A 199 5.92 7.29 -9.84
C PHE A 199 6.78 6.04 -10.00
N ASP A 200 7.03 5.65 -11.25
CA ASP A 200 7.94 4.57 -11.63
C ASP A 200 7.44 3.17 -11.28
N PHE A 201 6.46 2.69 -12.07
CA PHE A 201 5.85 1.36 -11.95
C PHE A 201 6.68 0.27 -12.66
N SER A 202 7.94 0.56 -12.96
CA SER A 202 8.82 -0.31 -13.75
C SER A 202 9.08 -1.67 -13.10
N LEU A 203 9.05 -1.76 -11.78
CA LEU A 203 9.26 -3.00 -11.02
C LEU A 203 7.98 -3.73 -10.64
N CYS A 204 6.81 -3.14 -10.90
CA CYS A 204 5.53 -3.70 -10.47
C CYS A 204 5.32 -5.14 -10.96
N MET A 205 4.65 -5.96 -10.17
CA MET A 205 4.20 -7.29 -10.61
C MET A 205 2.83 -7.62 -10.03
N SER A 206 1.98 -8.23 -10.85
CA SER A 206 0.70 -8.78 -10.42
C SER A 206 0.91 -10.17 -9.84
N ILE A 207 0.35 -10.45 -8.67
CA ILE A 207 0.25 -11.81 -8.14
C ILE A 207 -0.69 -12.60 -9.06
N PRO A 208 -0.31 -13.81 -9.54
CA PRO A 208 -1.18 -14.62 -10.38
C PRO A 208 -2.50 -14.98 -9.68
N GLU A 209 -3.53 -15.22 -10.47
CA GLU A 209 -4.82 -15.64 -9.93
C GLU A 209 -4.70 -16.97 -9.17
N GLY A 210 -5.32 -17.05 -8.00
CA GLY A 210 -5.24 -18.22 -7.11
C GLY A 210 -3.95 -18.32 -6.29
N GLU A 211 -2.94 -17.50 -6.57
CA GLU A 211 -1.68 -17.48 -5.84
C GLU A 211 -1.69 -16.40 -4.73
N THR A 212 -0.77 -16.56 -3.77
CA THR A 212 -0.60 -15.62 -2.64
C THR A 212 0.77 -14.94 -2.63
N TYR A 213 1.65 -15.31 -3.56
CA TYR A 213 2.99 -14.75 -3.70
C TYR A 213 3.55 -15.05 -5.10
N ILE A 214 4.65 -14.38 -5.42
CA ILE A 214 5.43 -14.56 -6.65
C ILE A 214 6.83 -15.03 -6.25
N LYS A 215 7.40 -15.99 -6.98
CA LYS A 215 8.85 -16.26 -6.93
C LYS A 215 9.55 -15.49 -8.03
N ASP A 216 10.41 -14.55 -7.66
CA ASP A 216 11.14 -13.71 -8.61
C ASP A 216 12.59 -13.48 -8.14
N LYS A 217 13.46 -13.13 -9.09
CA LYS A 217 14.82 -12.67 -8.77
C LYS A 217 14.73 -11.39 -7.95
N VAL A 218 15.48 -11.32 -6.85
CA VAL A 218 15.54 -10.12 -6.00
C VAL A 218 15.97 -8.90 -6.79
N ARG A 219 15.05 -7.94 -6.94
CA ARG A 219 15.31 -6.58 -7.43
C ARG A 219 14.63 -5.56 -6.52
N GLY A 220 15.25 -4.41 -6.34
CA GLY A 220 14.74 -3.33 -5.50
C GLY A 220 15.88 -2.44 -5.02
N THR A 221 15.57 -1.48 -4.15
CA THR A 221 16.58 -0.62 -3.54
C THR A 221 17.06 -1.24 -2.22
N PRO A 222 18.37 -1.53 -2.06
CA PRO A 222 18.90 -2.05 -0.80
C PRO A 222 18.48 -1.20 0.41
N GLY A 223 18.15 -1.85 1.53
CA GLY A 223 17.58 -1.21 2.72
C GLY A 223 16.04 -1.07 2.70
N LEU A 224 15.38 -1.22 1.54
CA LEU A 224 13.92 -1.29 1.42
C LEU A 224 13.40 -2.68 1.06
N ILE A 225 14.30 -3.60 0.70
CA ILE A 225 13.95 -4.97 0.31
C ILE A 225 13.58 -5.75 1.57
N ALA A 226 12.37 -6.31 1.59
CA ALA A 226 11.91 -7.12 2.70
C ALA A 226 12.78 -8.37 2.89
N PRO A 227 13.07 -8.79 4.13
CA PRO A 227 14.01 -9.86 4.43
C PRO A 227 13.58 -11.22 3.84
N GLU A 228 12.28 -11.51 3.83
CA GLU A 228 11.71 -12.71 3.22
C GLU A 228 11.91 -12.73 1.69
N TYR A 229 11.81 -11.57 1.05
CA TYR A 229 12.06 -11.46 -0.39
C TYR A 229 13.55 -11.58 -0.69
N MET A 230 14.41 -10.91 0.09
CA MET A 230 15.87 -11.00 -0.03
C MET A 230 16.38 -12.43 0.15
N GLY A 231 15.87 -13.15 1.15
CA GLY A 231 16.36 -14.49 1.48
C GLY A 231 15.77 -15.61 0.63
N LYS A 232 14.48 -15.51 0.25
CA LYS A 232 13.73 -16.63 -0.38
C LYS A 232 13.22 -16.33 -1.78
N GLY A 233 13.36 -15.09 -2.27
CA GLY A 233 12.79 -14.65 -3.54
C GLY A 233 11.25 -14.65 -3.56
N VAL A 234 10.61 -14.70 -2.38
CA VAL A 234 9.15 -14.69 -2.21
C VAL A 234 8.68 -13.25 -2.10
N LEU A 235 7.86 -12.84 -3.05
CA LEU A 235 7.31 -11.49 -3.11
C LEU A 235 5.79 -11.52 -2.98
N ASN A 236 5.26 -10.66 -2.12
CA ASN A 236 3.82 -10.41 -1.99
C ASN A 236 3.60 -8.96 -1.52
N GLU A 237 2.36 -8.59 -1.21
CA GLU A 237 1.97 -7.25 -0.76
C GLU A 237 2.72 -6.82 0.51
N LYS A 238 3.13 -7.76 1.37
CA LYS A 238 3.87 -7.47 2.61
C LYS A 238 5.26 -6.92 2.33
N SER A 239 5.84 -7.24 1.18
CA SER A 239 7.11 -6.63 0.76
C SER A 239 6.98 -5.11 0.58
N ASP A 240 5.84 -4.64 0.07
CA ASP A 240 5.55 -3.20 0.01
C ASP A 240 5.30 -2.61 1.40
N VAL A 241 4.55 -3.31 2.26
CA VAL A 241 4.29 -2.88 3.64
C VAL A 241 5.60 -2.67 4.41
N PHE A 242 6.54 -3.60 4.30
CA PHE A 242 7.87 -3.47 4.89
C PHE A 242 8.60 -2.23 4.35
N SER A 243 8.65 -2.07 3.01
CA SER A 243 9.32 -0.92 2.39
C SER A 243 8.65 0.41 2.77
N PHE A 244 7.34 0.42 2.96
CA PHE A 244 6.58 1.57 3.42
C PHE A 244 6.92 1.93 4.88
N GLY A 245 7.07 0.95 5.78
CA GLY A 245 7.54 1.19 7.15
C GLY A 245 8.92 1.86 7.20
N VAL A 246 9.87 1.37 6.39
CA VAL A 246 11.19 2.03 6.26
C VAL A 246 11.05 3.44 5.66
N PHE A 247 10.15 3.63 4.71
CA PHE A 247 9.83 4.94 4.17
C PHE A 247 9.25 5.90 5.24
N LEU A 248 8.46 5.41 6.20
CA LEU A 248 8.01 6.21 7.34
C LEU A 248 9.18 6.64 8.24
N PHE A 249 10.18 5.78 8.46
CA PHE A 249 11.39 6.19 9.17
C PHE A 249 12.17 7.27 8.41
N VAL A 250 12.23 7.21 7.09
CA VAL A 250 12.82 8.29 6.28
C VAL A 250 12.07 9.59 6.51
N LEU A 251 10.73 9.55 6.52
CA LEU A 251 9.90 10.72 6.83
C LEU A 251 10.12 11.23 8.25
N LEU A 252 10.28 10.36 9.25
CA LEU A 252 10.49 10.79 10.64
C LEU A 252 11.87 11.41 10.88
N THR A 253 12.91 10.83 10.30
CA THR A 253 14.31 11.15 10.60
C THR A 253 14.92 12.15 9.62
N GLY A 254 14.38 12.24 8.40
CA GLY A 254 15.00 12.96 7.29
C GLY A 254 16.31 12.33 6.79
N GLN A 255 16.66 11.14 7.27
CA GLN A 255 17.90 10.44 6.95
C GLN A 255 17.76 9.57 5.71
N ARG A 256 18.88 9.37 4.99
CA ARG A 256 18.92 8.53 3.79
C ARG A 256 18.81 7.05 4.16
N ILE A 257 18.09 6.29 3.33
CA ILE A 257 17.96 4.81 3.45
C ILE A 257 19.34 4.14 3.51
N ALA A 258 20.24 4.58 2.63
CA ALA A 258 21.65 4.24 2.63
C ALA A 258 22.45 5.53 2.35
N ASP A 259 23.59 5.70 3.01
CA ASP A 259 24.44 6.87 2.85
C ASP A 259 25.63 6.54 1.93
N PRO A 260 25.67 7.08 0.70
CA PRO A 260 26.77 6.83 -0.23
C PRO A 260 28.13 7.25 0.33
N ALA A 261 28.20 8.35 1.08
CA ALA A 261 29.46 8.85 1.62
C ALA A 261 30.03 7.92 2.71
N ARG A 262 29.16 7.32 3.53
CA ARG A 262 29.57 6.30 4.51
C ARG A 262 29.98 5.00 3.85
N ARG A 263 29.25 4.60 2.80
CA ARG A 263 29.59 3.41 2.02
C ARG A 263 30.96 3.54 1.34
N GLU A 264 31.27 4.72 0.80
CA GLU A 264 32.60 5.04 0.25
C GLU A 264 33.70 5.00 1.32
N ALA A 265 33.37 5.33 2.57
CA ALA A 265 34.26 5.20 3.72
C ALA A 265 34.34 3.76 4.30
N GLY A 266 33.68 2.78 3.68
CA GLY A 266 33.67 1.38 4.12
C GLY A 266 32.68 1.04 5.23
N ASP A 267 31.77 1.96 5.57
CA ASP A 267 30.70 1.76 6.56
C ASP A 267 29.38 1.42 5.83
N GLU A 268 28.96 0.15 5.92
CA GLU A 268 27.66 -0.29 5.40
C GLU A 268 26.52 0.22 6.31
N TYR A 269 26.11 1.46 6.06
CA TYR A 269 25.02 2.10 6.79
C TYR A 269 23.66 1.88 6.11
N PHE A 270 22.71 1.29 6.85
CA PHE A 270 21.28 1.30 6.53
C PHE A 270 20.47 1.98 7.63
N LEU A 271 19.48 2.78 7.22
CA LEU A 271 18.62 3.52 8.15
C LEU A 271 17.90 2.60 9.15
N LEU A 272 17.41 1.45 8.68
CA LEU A 272 16.66 0.53 9.54
C LEU A 272 17.50 0.00 10.70
N ASP A 273 18.76 -0.35 10.45
CA ASP A 273 19.68 -0.83 11.50
C ASP A 273 20.04 0.28 12.47
N HIS A 274 20.22 1.50 11.97
CA HIS A 274 20.42 2.69 12.79
C HIS A 274 19.23 2.96 13.71
N VAL A 275 18.01 2.93 13.14
CA VAL A 275 16.76 3.14 13.85
C VAL A 275 16.55 2.06 14.93
N ARG A 276 16.78 0.78 14.62
CA ARG A 276 16.73 -0.32 15.60
C ARG A 276 17.66 -0.10 16.78
N LYS A 277 18.92 0.25 16.52
CA LYS A 277 19.92 0.52 17.57
C LYS A 277 19.49 1.63 18.54
N TYR A 278 18.86 2.69 18.05
CA TYR A 278 18.36 3.76 18.91
C TYR A 278 17.05 3.39 19.62
N ASN A 279 16.19 2.58 18.98
CA ASN A 279 14.96 2.08 19.58
C ASN A 279 15.25 1.15 20.77
N GLU A 280 16.16 0.19 20.61
CA GLU A 280 16.61 -0.72 21.68
C GLU A 280 17.16 0.03 22.91
N ARG A 281 17.79 1.19 22.67
CA ARG A 281 18.32 2.07 23.72
C ARG A 281 17.30 3.04 24.30
N LYS A 282 16.03 2.99 23.84
CA LYS A 282 14.95 3.93 24.18
C LYS A 282 15.31 5.39 23.88
N LYS A 283 16.04 5.60 22.78
CA LYS A 283 16.59 6.90 22.34
C LYS A 283 16.12 7.29 20.94
N PHE A 284 14.99 6.75 20.47
CA PHE A 284 14.46 7.07 19.14
C PHE A 284 14.24 8.59 18.94
N ASP A 285 13.91 9.32 20.01
CA ASP A 285 13.75 10.79 19.95
C ASP A 285 15.02 11.54 19.53
N GLU A 286 16.21 10.97 19.76
CA GLU A 286 17.50 11.58 19.40
C GLU A 286 17.74 11.59 17.88
N ILE A 287 17.02 10.77 17.11
CA ILE A 287 17.20 10.63 15.65
C ILE A 287 16.05 11.21 14.84
N ILE A 288 15.02 11.76 15.48
CA ILE A 288 13.92 12.45 14.79
C ILE A 288 14.45 13.74 14.18
N ASP A 289 13.94 14.07 12.99
CA ASP A 289 14.34 15.30 12.29
C ASP A 289 14.07 16.55 13.16
N PRO A 290 15.10 17.36 13.47
CA PRO A 290 14.95 18.57 14.27
C PRO A 290 13.91 19.57 13.71
N ILE A 291 13.68 19.58 12.38
CA ILE A 291 12.66 20.40 11.72
C ILE A 291 11.26 20.07 12.24
N ILE A 292 11.02 18.81 12.59
CA ILE A 292 9.75 18.34 13.16
C ILE A 292 9.69 18.66 14.66
N VAL A 293 10.77 18.36 15.40
CA VAL A 293 10.80 18.45 16.87
C VAL A 293 10.53 19.86 17.38
N GLY A 294 11.16 20.89 16.78
CA GLY A 294 11.00 22.28 17.21
C GLY A 294 9.58 22.82 17.11
N VAL A 295 8.74 22.25 16.23
CA VAL A 295 7.33 22.66 16.05
C VAL A 295 6.37 21.84 16.93
N VAL A 296 6.72 20.60 17.27
CA VAL A 296 5.86 19.67 18.02
C VAL A 296 5.83 19.96 19.51
N GLN A 297 6.92 20.48 20.09
CA GLN A 297 7.00 20.82 21.53
C GLN A 297 5.97 21.86 22.00
N SER A 298 5.29 22.54 21.07
CA SER A 298 4.29 23.56 21.35
C SER A 298 2.86 23.02 21.61
N CYS A 299 2.57 21.74 21.34
CA CYS A 299 1.19 21.23 21.38
C CYS A 299 1.07 19.72 21.66
N GLN A 300 0.27 19.36 22.67
CA GLN A 300 0.04 17.97 23.11
C GLN A 300 -0.56 17.07 22.01
N GLU A 301 -1.42 17.63 21.15
CA GLU A 301 -2.01 16.90 20.03
C GLU A 301 -0.95 16.51 18.98
N LYS A 302 -0.04 17.44 18.64
CA LYS A 302 1.07 17.15 17.73
C LYS A 302 2.04 16.13 18.31
N GLN A 303 2.21 16.13 19.64
CA GLN A 303 3.04 15.16 20.34
C GLN A 303 2.42 13.75 20.29
N LYS A 304 1.09 13.65 20.45
CA LYS A 304 0.35 12.40 20.25
C LYS A 304 0.45 11.91 18.80
N GLN A 305 0.24 12.77 17.80
CA GLN A 305 0.38 12.44 16.39
C GLN A 305 1.80 11.94 16.06
N LEU A 306 2.83 12.58 16.60
CA LEU A 306 4.20 12.14 16.43
C LEU A 306 4.42 10.75 17.06
N GLN A 307 3.86 10.49 18.24
CA GLN A 307 3.95 9.17 18.87
C GLN A 307 3.23 8.09 18.05
N ASP A 308 2.01 8.36 17.59
CA ASP A 308 1.28 7.42 16.74
C ASP A 308 2.02 7.14 15.42
N PHE A 309 2.68 8.15 14.85
CA PHE A 309 3.46 7.98 13.63
C PHE A 309 4.73 7.14 13.85
N LYS A 310 5.37 7.25 15.03
CA LYS A 310 6.48 6.35 15.41
C LYS A 310 6.00 4.91 15.51
N ASP A 311 4.92 4.71 16.25
CA ASP A 311 4.37 3.37 16.48
C ASP A 311 3.98 2.74 15.13
N LEU A 312 3.38 3.54 14.22
CA LEU A 312 3.00 3.10 12.87
C LEU A 312 4.18 2.57 12.06
N ALA A 313 5.34 3.20 12.13
CA ALA A 313 6.53 2.77 11.40
C ALA A 313 7.09 1.42 11.88
N TRP A 314 6.75 0.99 13.11
CA TRP A 314 7.17 -0.29 13.69
C TRP A 314 6.17 -1.42 13.50
N TYR A 315 4.91 -1.12 13.13
CA TYR A 315 3.92 -2.16 12.80
C TYR A 315 4.24 -2.79 11.44
N ASN A 316 4.64 -4.06 11.44
CA ASN A 316 5.06 -4.78 10.24
C ASN A 316 4.12 -5.92 9.85
N SER A 317 3.10 -6.20 10.66
CA SER A 317 2.19 -7.32 10.46
C SER A 317 0.82 -7.04 11.08
N THR A 318 -0.16 -7.79 10.62
CA THR A 318 -1.52 -7.81 11.15
C THR A 318 -1.75 -9.07 11.96
N LEU A 319 -2.74 -9.06 12.84
CA LEU A 319 -3.15 -10.25 13.58
C LEU A 319 -3.52 -11.42 12.65
N ALA A 320 -4.11 -11.13 11.49
CA ALA A 320 -4.40 -12.15 10.47
C ALA A 320 -3.14 -12.89 10.00
N ASP A 321 -2.01 -12.19 9.87
CA ASP A 321 -0.75 -12.78 9.40
C ASP A 321 -0.24 -13.86 10.37
N HIS A 322 -0.40 -13.62 11.68
CA HIS A 322 0.07 -14.53 12.73
C HIS A 322 -0.92 -15.64 13.07
N ILE A 323 -2.23 -15.40 12.93
CA ILE A 323 -3.24 -16.39 13.29
C ILE A 323 -3.56 -17.35 12.14
N HIS A 324 -3.61 -16.85 10.90
CA HIS A 324 -4.17 -17.60 9.77
C HIS A 324 -3.14 -18.24 8.84
N SER A 325 -1.85 -18.04 9.09
CA SER A 325 -0.75 -18.55 8.24
C SER A 325 0.29 -19.34 9.04
N PRO A 326 -0.10 -20.42 9.78
CA PRO A 326 0.81 -21.18 10.64
C PRO A 326 1.92 -21.94 9.90
N HIS A 327 1.92 -21.92 8.56
CA HIS A 327 2.94 -22.54 7.70
C HIS A 327 3.80 -21.52 6.93
N GLN A 328 3.60 -20.21 7.15
CA GLN A 328 4.53 -19.22 6.62
C GLN A 328 5.78 -19.17 7.51
N PRO A 329 6.98 -19.41 6.96
CA PRO A 329 8.22 -19.66 7.72
C PRO A 329 8.82 -18.42 8.41
N HIS A 330 8.02 -17.39 8.69
CA HIS A 330 8.45 -16.09 9.23
C HIS A 330 7.58 -15.58 10.40
N PHE A 331 6.43 -16.19 10.65
CA PHE A 331 5.54 -15.79 11.76
C PHE A 331 5.51 -16.90 12.79
N GLU A 332 6.08 -16.65 13.97
CA GLU A 332 5.91 -17.57 15.08
C GLU A 332 4.43 -17.56 15.52
N PRO A 333 3.85 -18.73 15.85
CA PRO A 333 2.49 -18.78 16.36
C PRO A 333 2.34 -17.91 17.61
N LEU A 334 1.33 -17.03 17.63
CA LEU A 334 1.07 -16.19 18.80
C LEU A 334 0.88 -17.03 20.06
N LEU A 335 1.72 -16.78 21.06
CA LEU A 335 1.54 -17.30 22.42
C LEU A 335 0.17 -16.89 22.97
N TRP A 336 -0.35 -17.72 23.87
CA TRP A 336 -1.64 -17.47 24.52
C TRP A 336 -1.69 -16.11 25.25
N THR A 337 -0.59 -15.71 25.88
CA THR A 337 -0.44 -14.41 26.55
C THR A 337 -0.61 -13.24 25.58
N HIS A 338 -0.06 -13.33 24.36
CA HIS A 338 -0.24 -12.32 23.32
C HIS A 338 -1.70 -12.28 22.86
N ARG A 339 -2.33 -13.44 22.62
CA ARG A 339 -3.75 -13.53 22.21
C ARG A 339 -4.69 -12.88 23.21
N LEU A 340 -4.48 -13.13 24.51
CA LEU A 340 -5.24 -12.50 25.59
C LEU A 340 -5.03 -11.00 25.66
N LYS A 341 -3.78 -10.54 25.51
CA LYS A 341 -3.47 -9.11 25.51
C LYS A 341 -4.15 -8.40 24.35
N ILE A 342 -4.08 -8.98 23.15
CA ILE A 342 -4.74 -8.48 21.95
C ILE A 342 -6.26 -8.39 22.18
N ALA A 343 -6.88 -9.45 22.70
CA ALA A 343 -8.31 -9.45 23.05
C ALA A 343 -8.67 -8.31 24.01
N SER A 344 -7.90 -8.13 25.09
CA SER A 344 -8.11 -7.06 26.07
C SER A 344 -7.99 -5.68 25.44
N GLU A 345 -6.89 -5.41 24.74
CA GLU A 345 -6.67 -4.11 24.08
C GLU A 345 -7.69 -3.84 22.98
N ARG A 346 -8.30 -4.87 22.38
CA ARG A 346 -9.40 -4.71 21.40
C ARG A 346 -10.71 -4.35 22.07
N ALA A 347 -11.02 -4.97 23.21
CA ALA A 347 -12.18 -4.58 24.01
C ALA A 347 -12.07 -3.10 24.42
N ASP A 348 -10.91 -2.67 24.92
CA ASP A 348 -10.68 -1.28 25.36
C ASP A 348 -10.81 -0.28 24.19
N ALA A 349 -10.21 -0.58 23.04
CA ALA A 349 -10.29 0.29 21.88
C ALA A 349 -11.72 0.40 21.32
N THR A 350 -12.45 -0.71 21.28
CA THR A 350 -13.85 -0.75 20.82
C THR A 350 -14.75 0.02 21.78
N ALA A 351 -14.58 -0.17 23.09
CA ALA A 351 -15.29 0.60 24.10
C ALA A 351 -15.00 2.09 23.96
N HIS A 352 -13.73 2.49 23.75
CA HIS A 352 -13.39 3.89 23.56
C HIS A 352 -14.10 4.54 22.36
N LEU A 353 -14.30 3.80 21.25
CA LEU A 353 -15.06 4.29 20.10
C LEU A 353 -16.56 4.49 20.43
N HIS A 354 -17.13 3.60 21.24
CA HIS A 354 -18.55 3.63 21.57
C HIS A 354 -18.91 4.68 22.63
N ILE A 355 -18.08 4.84 23.66
CA ILE A 355 -18.38 5.69 24.83
C ILE A 355 -17.43 6.86 25.04
N GLY A 356 -16.29 6.90 24.35
CA GLY A 356 -15.26 7.94 24.51
C GLY A 356 -15.54 9.24 23.73
N PHE A 357 -16.54 9.23 22.85
CA PHE A 357 -16.90 10.37 22.00
C PHE A 357 -18.33 10.85 22.28
N SER A 358 -18.61 12.11 21.97
CA SER A 358 -19.95 12.71 22.15
C SER A 358 -21.05 12.03 21.34
N ARG A 359 -20.65 11.26 20.33
CA ARG A 359 -21.51 10.40 19.52
C ARG A 359 -20.78 9.06 19.39
N PRO A 360 -21.44 7.92 19.60
CA PRO A 360 -20.82 6.61 19.39
C PRO A 360 -20.28 6.50 17.96
N ILE A 361 -19.08 5.92 17.83
CA ILE A 361 -18.47 5.58 16.55
C ILE A 361 -18.53 4.07 16.40
N VAL A 362 -19.22 3.57 15.39
CA VAL A 362 -19.23 2.14 15.03
C VAL A 362 -18.07 1.91 14.06
N PHE A 363 -17.18 0.97 14.38
CA PHE A 363 -16.01 0.66 13.55
C PHE A 363 -16.40 -0.11 12.28
N GLY A 364 -17.35 -1.05 12.41
CA GLY A 364 -18.03 -1.71 11.28
C GLY A 364 -17.29 -2.89 10.64
N ASP A 365 -16.01 -3.11 10.96
CA ASP A 365 -15.22 -4.21 10.37
C ASP A 365 -14.15 -4.77 11.33
N ILE A 366 -14.53 -5.12 12.57
CA ILE A 366 -13.59 -5.68 13.55
C ILE A 366 -13.18 -7.10 13.12
N ASN A 367 -11.99 -7.22 12.53
CA ASN A 367 -11.42 -8.51 12.11
C ASN A 367 -9.88 -8.54 12.25
N PRO A 368 -9.23 -9.73 12.23
CA PRO A 368 -7.78 -9.85 12.41
C PRO A 368 -6.94 -9.08 11.40
N SER A 369 -7.46 -8.79 10.20
CA SER A 369 -6.72 -8.00 9.21
C SER A 369 -6.68 -6.52 9.55
N LYS A 370 -7.54 -6.04 10.45
CA LYS A 370 -7.62 -4.64 10.91
C LYS A 370 -6.90 -4.38 12.23
N ILE A 371 -6.08 -5.32 12.69
CA ILE A 371 -5.35 -5.25 13.94
C ILE A 371 -3.87 -5.32 13.63
N LEU A 372 -3.15 -4.20 13.77
CA LEU A 372 -1.70 -4.15 13.64
C LEU A 372 -1.03 -4.73 14.88
N LEU A 373 0.02 -5.51 14.67
CA LEU A 373 0.91 -6.04 15.71
C LEU A 373 2.31 -5.48 15.52
N ASP A 374 2.91 -5.03 16.62
CA ASP A 374 4.31 -4.59 16.62
C ASP A 374 5.25 -5.79 16.45
N GLU A 375 6.55 -5.52 16.32
CA GLU A 375 7.60 -6.54 16.15
C GLU A 375 7.63 -7.61 17.27
N ASN A 376 7.09 -7.30 18.45
CA ASN A 376 7.03 -8.21 19.59
C ASN A 376 5.62 -8.79 19.82
N CYS A 377 4.67 -8.55 18.91
CA CYS A 377 3.25 -8.89 19.08
C CYS A 377 2.62 -8.33 20.37
N ASN A 378 3.17 -7.23 20.89
CA ASN A 378 2.86 -6.70 22.20
C ASN A 378 1.78 -5.63 22.17
N VAL A 379 1.64 -4.87 21.09
CA VAL A 379 0.62 -3.84 20.97
C VAL A 379 -0.28 -4.16 19.79
N ALA A 380 -1.58 -4.24 20.05
CA ALA A 380 -2.62 -4.28 19.04
C ALA A 380 -3.09 -2.84 18.76
N LYS A 381 -3.03 -2.33 17.53
CA LYS A 381 -3.72 -1.07 17.15
C LYS A 381 -4.76 -1.32 16.06
N LEU A 382 -5.94 -0.72 16.22
CA LEU A 382 -6.98 -0.77 15.20
C LEU A 382 -6.56 0.20 14.11
N PHE A 383 -6.64 -0.25 12.87
CA PHE A 383 -6.34 0.58 11.71
C PHE A 383 -7.40 0.38 10.64
N ASP A 384 -7.44 1.29 9.66
CA ASP A 384 -8.41 1.31 8.57
C ASP A 384 -9.86 1.56 9.05
N PHE A 385 -10.13 2.83 9.33
CA PHE A 385 -11.44 3.36 9.74
C PHE A 385 -12.32 3.72 8.52
N SER A 386 -12.06 3.15 7.34
CA SER A 386 -12.79 3.49 6.11
C SER A 386 -14.28 3.19 6.17
N LEU A 387 -14.68 2.22 7.01
CA LEU A 387 -16.08 1.87 7.28
C LEU A 387 -16.61 2.44 8.60
N ALA A 388 -15.78 3.19 9.33
CA ALA A 388 -16.17 3.69 10.63
C ALA A 388 -17.14 4.88 10.48
N GLU A 389 -18.26 4.84 11.19
CA GLU A 389 -19.28 5.88 11.14
C GLU A 389 -19.77 6.29 12.52
N SER A 390 -20.14 7.55 12.66
CA SER A 390 -20.72 8.08 13.89
C SER A 390 -22.24 7.98 13.85
N ILE A 391 -22.84 7.44 14.91
CA ILE A 391 -24.29 7.38 15.06
C ILE A 391 -24.83 8.82 15.15
N PRO A 392 -25.81 9.21 14.31
CA PRO A 392 -26.39 10.55 14.34
C PRO A 392 -27.00 10.91 15.71
N LYS A 393 -26.99 12.19 16.05
CA LYS A 393 -27.51 12.65 17.35
C LYS A 393 -29.01 12.39 17.45
N GLY A 394 -29.42 11.64 18.47
CA GLY A 394 -30.83 11.29 18.70
C GLY A 394 -31.26 9.96 18.05
N GLU A 395 -30.38 9.35 17.27
CA GLU A 395 -30.59 8.02 16.68
C GLU A 395 -29.92 6.94 17.54
N THR A 396 -30.40 5.70 17.42
CA THR A 396 -29.82 4.52 18.08
C THR A 396 -29.01 3.64 17.14
N HIS A 397 -29.08 3.90 15.83
CA HIS A 397 -28.43 3.11 14.78
C HIS A 397 -28.29 3.94 13.49
N ILE A 398 -27.53 3.40 12.56
CA ILE A 398 -27.38 3.88 11.19
C ILE A 398 -28.14 2.91 10.29
N ASN A 399 -28.93 3.45 9.37
CA ASN A 399 -29.57 2.66 8.32
C ASN A 399 -28.65 2.57 7.12
N ASP A 400 -28.08 1.39 6.92
CA ASP A 400 -27.18 1.07 5.83
C ASP A 400 -27.86 0.11 4.86
N ALA A 401 -28.35 0.63 3.74
CA ALA A 401 -29.15 -0.12 2.77
C ALA A 401 -28.36 -1.22 2.03
N MET A 402 -27.05 -1.32 2.25
CA MET A 402 -26.17 -2.26 1.57
C MET A 402 -25.05 -2.69 2.54
N PRO A 403 -24.90 -4.00 2.88
CA PRO A 403 -23.84 -4.42 3.78
C PRO A 403 -22.47 -4.05 3.18
N ARG A 404 -21.77 -3.09 3.77
CA ARG A 404 -20.48 -2.55 3.26
C ARG A 404 -19.32 -3.55 3.30
N CYS A 405 -19.51 -4.70 3.95
CA CYS A 405 -18.55 -5.80 4.04
C CYS A 405 -19.33 -7.13 4.04
N MET A 406 -18.98 -8.08 3.17
CA MET A 406 -19.49 -9.46 3.23
C MET A 406 -18.44 -10.38 3.88
N SER A 407 -17.97 -10.02 5.07
CA SER A 407 -17.05 -10.86 5.85
C SER A 407 -17.81 -11.60 6.96
N GLY A 408 -17.31 -12.77 7.37
CA GLY A 408 -17.87 -13.54 8.48
C GLY A 408 -17.79 -12.86 9.86
N TYR A 409 -17.36 -11.59 9.91
CA TYR A 409 -17.28 -10.76 11.12
C TYR A 409 -18.45 -9.77 11.24
N VAL A 410 -19.33 -9.71 10.23
CA VAL A 410 -20.48 -8.79 10.22
C VAL A 410 -21.67 -9.42 10.93
N ALA A 411 -22.34 -8.62 11.78
CA ALA A 411 -23.49 -9.07 12.54
C ALA A 411 -24.71 -9.35 11.64
N PRO A 412 -25.54 -10.35 11.98
CA PRO A 412 -26.72 -10.70 11.17
C PRO A 412 -27.68 -9.52 10.94
N GLU A 413 -27.94 -8.69 11.94
CA GLU A 413 -28.80 -7.51 11.84
C GLU A 413 -28.26 -6.45 10.87
N CYS A 414 -26.93 -6.33 10.79
CA CYS A 414 -26.25 -5.48 9.81
C CYS A 414 -26.49 -6.01 8.37
N VAL A 415 -26.55 -7.34 8.18
CA VAL A 415 -26.77 -7.98 6.86
C VAL A 415 -28.24 -8.00 6.44
N TYR A 416 -29.13 -8.42 7.34
CA TYR A 416 -30.54 -8.70 7.02
C TYR A 416 -31.45 -7.49 7.15
N LEU A 417 -31.11 -6.56 8.04
CA LEU A 417 -31.97 -5.42 8.38
C LEU A 417 -31.34 -4.08 7.99
N GLY A 418 -30.05 -4.07 7.61
CA GLY A 418 -29.31 -2.83 7.34
C GLY A 418 -29.14 -1.95 8.59
N ILE A 419 -29.23 -2.55 9.78
CA ILE A 419 -29.14 -1.80 11.05
C ILE A 419 -27.70 -1.90 11.56
N VAL A 420 -27.02 -0.77 11.64
CA VAL A 420 -25.65 -0.68 12.15
C VAL A 420 -25.63 0.11 13.46
N ASN A 421 -25.20 -0.53 14.54
CA ASN A 421 -25.02 0.11 15.85
C ASN A 421 -23.78 -0.48 16.56
N GLU A 422 -23.52 -0.03 17.79
CA GLU A 422 -22.38 -0.50 18.57
C GLU A 422 -22.39 -2.01 18.85
N LYS A 423 -23.55 -2.68 18.77
CA LYS A 423 -23.67 -4.14 18.95
C LYS A 423 -23.10 -4.91 17.77
N CYS A 424 -23.11 -4.36 16.56
CA CYS A 424 -22.45 -4.99 15.42
C CYS A 424 -20.93 -5.14 15.65
N ASP A 425 -20.27 -4.14 16.27
CA ASP A 425 -18.86 -4.23 16.64
C ASP A 425 -18.62 -5.29 17.74
N VAL A 426 -19.52 -5.39 18.71
CA VAL A 426 -19.43 -6.42 19.77
C VAL A 426 -19.54 -7.82 19.17
N TYR A 427 -20.41 -8.02 18.17
CA TYR A 427 -20.48 -9.26 17.42
C TYR A 427 -19.16 -9.57 16.71
N GLY A 428 -18.62 -8.63 15.92
CA GLY A 428 -17.34 -8.79 15.22
C GLY A 428 -16.18 -9.05 16.18
N PHE A 429 -16.19 -8.43 17.35
CA PHE A 429 -15.25 -8.72 18.43
C PHE A 429 -15.42 -10.14 19.00
N GLY A 430 -16.65 -10.63 19.19
CA GLY A 430 -16.90 -12.02 19.58
C GLY A 430 -16.38 -13.04 18.56
N VAL A 431 -16.58 -12.75 17.27
CA VAL A 431 -16.02 -13.52 16.16
C VAL A 431 -14.49 -13.51 16.19
N LEU A 432 -13.89 -12.35 16.44
CA LEU A 432 -12.44 -12.21 16.61
C LEU A 432 -11.91 -13.02 17.81
N LEU A 433 -12.60 -13.05 18.94
CA LEU A 433 -12.22 -13.89 20.09
C LEU A 433 -12.20 -15.37 19.71
N PHE A 434 -13.18 -15.81 18.93
CA PHE A 434 -13.20 -17.18 18.42
C PHE A 434 -11.99 -17.49 17.53
N VAL A 435 -11.60 -16.57 16.66
CA VAL A 435 -10.39 -16.69 15.83
C VAL A 435 -9.11 -16.70 16.68
N LEU A 436 -9.03 -15.84 17.69
CA LEU A 436 -7.94 -15.81 18.66
C LEU A 436 -7.83 -17.12 19.43
N LEU A 437 -8.94 -17.76 19.79
CA LEU A 437 -8.96 -19.05 20.48
C LEU A 437 -8.58 -20.22 19.57
N THR A 438 -9.13 -20.25 18.36
CA THR A 438 -9.07 -21.44 17.50
C THR A 438 -7.94 -21.43 16.50
N GLY A 439 -7.41 -20.26 16.15
CA GLY A 439 -6.45 -20.12 15.06
C GLY A 439 -7.05 -20.29 13.66
N ARG A 440 -8.38 -20.40 13.54
CA ARG A 440 -9.04 -20.76 12.28
C ARG A 440 -9.69 -19.56 11.61
N ARG A 441 -9.61 -19.51 10.27
CA ARG A 441 -10.42 -18.59 9.46
C ARG A 441 -11.88 -19.01 9.54
N ILE A 442 -12.78 -18.03 9.56
CA ILE A 442 -14.21 -18.27 9.71
C ILE A 442 -14.92 -18.52 8.37
N LEU A 443 -14.47 -17.92 7.26
CA LEU A 443 -15.01 -18.21 5.93
C LEU A 443 -13.95 -18.08 4.81
N LYS A 444 -14.03 -19.00 3.83
CA LYS A 444 -13.43 -18.91 2.50
C LYS A 444 -14.60 -18.99 1.51
N ILE A 445 -15.04 -17.86 0.94
CA ILE A 445 -15.97 -17.88 -0.19
C ILE A 445 -15.14 -18.33 -1.41
N SER A 446 -15.00 -19.64 -1.60
CA SER A 446 -14.62 -20.17 -2.91
C SER A 446 -15.90 -20.31 -3.72
N GLY A 447 -15.98 -19.63 -4.87
CA GLY A 447 -17.10 -19.70 -5.81
C GLY A 447 -17.22 -21.07 -6.50
N HIS A 448 -17.52 -22.12 -5.72
CA HIS A 448 -17.91 -23.41 -6.24
C HIS A 448 -19.28 -23.81 -5.67
N GLU A 449 -20.12 -24.29 -6.59
CA GLU A 449 -21.53 -24.67 -6.50
C GLU A 449 -21.84 -25.85 -5.56
N THR A 450 -21.33 -25.84 -4.33
CA THR A 450 -21.83 -26.76 -3.29
C THR A 450 -22.25 -25.92 -2.10
N GLY A 451 -23.55 -25.58 -2.09
CA GLY A 451 -24.16 -24.69 -1.12
C GLY A 451 -24.24 -25.30 0.27
N ASP A 452 -23.30 -24.88 1.12
CA ASP A 452 -23.48 -24.85 2.56
C ASP A 452 -22.72 -23.61 3.11
N ASP A 453 -23.40 -22.46 3.13
CA ASP A 453 -22.93 -21.27 3.83
C ASP A 453 -23.08 -21.49 5.35
N TYR A 454 -22.04 -22.01 6.00
CA TYR A 454 -22.06 -22.21 7.46
C TYR A 454 -21.74 -20.89 8.17
N TRP A 455 -22.74 -20.31 8.85
CA TRP A 455 -22.51 -19.18 9.75
C TRP A 455 -21.74 -19.65 10.99
N LEU A 456 -21.03 -18.74 11.68
CA LEU A 456 -20.33 -19.05 12.94
C LEU A 456 -21.25 -19.74 13.96
N LEU A 457 -22.53 -19.37 13.97
CA LEU A 457 -23.55 -19.97 14.83
C LEU A 457 -23.78 -21.45 14.49
N ASP A 458 -23.87 -21.80 13.20
CA ASP A 458 -24.05 -23.17 12.73
C ASP A 458 -22.79 -24.00 13.00
N TYR A 459 -21.61 -23.42 12.82
CA TYR A 459 -20.35 -24.06 13.14
C TYR A 459 -20.25 -24.37 14.64
N VAL A 460 -20.51 -23.39 15.51
CA VAL A 460 -20.48 -23.56 16.98
C VAL A 460 -21.52 -24.58 17.43
N ASN A 461 -22.75 -24.50 16.93
CA ASN A 461 -23.82 -25.43 17.29
C ASN A 461 -23.51 -26.87 16.83
N LYS A 462 -23.04 -27.06 15.59
CA LYS A 462 -22.61 -28.37 15.05
C LYS A 462 -21.38 -28.93 15.77
N TYR A 463 -20.49 -28.07 16.27
CA TYR A 463 -19.34 -28.50 17.07
C TYR A 463 -19.75 -28.93 18.48
N ASN A 464 -20.74 -28.25 19.08
CA ASN A 464 -21.28 -28.60 20.40
C ASN A 464 -22.12 -29.88 20.38
N GLU A 465 -22.86 -30.14 19.30
CA GLU A 465 -23.59 -31.40 19.10
C GLU A 465 -22.64 -32.62 19.07
N ASN A 466 -21.44 -32.46 18.53
CA ASN A 466 -20.49 -33.57 18.33
C ASN A 466 -19.57 -33.84 19.53
N LYS A 467 -19.49 -32.98 20.55
CA LYS A 467 -18.49 -33.11 21.63
C LYS A 467 -18.96 -32.95 23.07
N GLN A 468 -20.28 -32.96 23.35
CA GLN A 468 -20.78 -32.95 24.73
C GLN A 468 -20.28 -31.75 25.58
N TYR A 469 -19.92 -30.63 24.96
CA TYR A 469 -19.59 -29.39 25.67
C TYR A 469 -20.82 -28.45 25.71
N CYS A 470 -21.08 -27.86 26.88
CA CYS A 470 -22.26 -27.05 27.18
C CYS A 470 -22.13 -25.57 26.77
N TRP A 471 -21.73 -25.28 25.53
CA TRP A 471 -21.86 -23.91 25.00
C TRP A 471 -23.14 -23.85 24.16
N ARG A 472 -24.19 -23.16 24.60
CA ARG A 472 -25.39 -22.94 23.78
C ARG A 472 -25.64 -21.45 23.63
N TRP A 473 -25.72 -21.01 22.37
CA TRP A 473 -26.20 -19.67 22.02
C TRP A 473 -27.68 -19.77 21.69
N THR A 474 -28.55 -19.11 22.46
CA THR A 474 -29.99 -19.06 22.20
C THR A 474 -30.40 -17.67 21.72
N MET A 475 -31.11 -17.61 20.60
CA MET A 475 -31.81 -16.40 20.16
C MET A 475 -33.20 -16.35 20.79
N SER A 476 -33.51 -15.26 21.50
CA SER A 476 -34.87 -14.90 21.89
C SER A 476 -35.55 -14.18 20.73
N GLN A 477 -36.73 -14.63 20.31
CA GLN A 477 -37.49 -14.00 19.22
C GLN A 477 -38.07 -12.61 19.59
N ASN A 478 -37.97 -12.18 20.85
CA ASN A 478 -38.38 -10.84 21.24
C ASN A 478 -37.15 -9.93 21.38
N ASN A 479 -36.97 -9.04 20.41
CA ASN A 479 -36.03 -7.91 20.33
C ASN A 479 -34.65 -8.11 19.69
N GLY A 480 -34.37 -9.21 18.97
CA GLY A 480 -33.19 -9.30 18.09
C GLY A 480 -31.82 -9.19 18.77
N ALA A 481 -31.77 -9.17 20.10
CA ALA A 481 -30.54 -9.19 20.87
C ALA A 481 -30.22 -10.62 21.33
N ILE A 482 -28.94 -10.98 21.26
CA ILE A 482 -28.42 -12.17 21.95
C ILE A 482 -28.65 -11.98 23.45
N SER A 483 -29.58 -12.72 24.03
CA SER A 483 -30.07 -12.45 25.40
C SER A 483 -29.33 -13.19 26.50
N SER A 484 -28.51 -14.20 26.22
CA SER A 484 -27.67 -14.84 27.26
C SER A 484 -26.61 -15.79 26.72
N PHE A 485 -25.43 -15.74 27.31
CA PHE A 485 -24.42 -16.80 27.30
C PHE A 485 -24.62 -17.67 28.54
N GLN A 486 -25.07 -18.92 28.39
CA GLN A 486 -25.01 -19.90 29.48
C GLN A 486 -23.79 -20.78 29.28
N GLY A 487 -22.70 -20.44 29.96
CA GLY A 487 -21.58 -21.35 30.19
C GLY A 487 -21.75 -22.01 31.54
N ALA A 488 -22.00 -23.32 31.58
CA ALA A 488 -21.75 -24.09 32.78
C ALA A 488 -20.23 -24.32 32.87
N CYS A 489 -19.58 -23.72 33.86
CA CYS A 489 -18.16 -23.93 34.14
C CYS A 489 -17.85 -25.41 34.37
N LEU A 490 -16.78 -25.87 33.73
CA LEU A 490 -15.83 -26.84 34.29
C LEU A 490 -14.43 -26.25 34.17
#